data_AF-A0A8D5FKC2-F1
#
_entry.id   AF-A0A8D5FKC2-F1
#
_cell.length_a   1.000
_cell.length_b   1.000
_cell.length_c   1.000
_cell.angle_alpha   90.00
_cell.angle_beta   90.00
_cell.angle_gamma   90.00
#
_symmetry.space_group_name_H-M   'P 1'
#
loop_
_entity.id
_entity.type
_entity.pdbx_description
1 polymer ?
#
loop_
_entity_poly.entity_id
_entity_poly.type
_entity_poly.pdbx_seq_one_letter_code
_entity_poly.pdbx_strand_id
1 'polypeptide(L)'
;MEDLDALLEIGPALRYYFHRDGISDGLYLKGAVRTVFSAGWDGGPDIHYQGLHSDIYLIFKNNSLFSAQQLRFHLSAGLHFGDATFNEYFYEVGEKDALPGRNVYSTGGGYSGFSLAGSFVKRFTPTVSFGCYGRWDNISGAEYENSPLVKENNNYTIGAMLIFTLLQSERLLP
;
A
#
# COMPACT_ATOMS: atom_id res chain seq x y z
N MET A 1 19.25 -5.91 16.49
CA MET A 1 18.77 -5.45 15.17
C MET A 1 18.70 -3.95 15.24
N GLU A 2 19.28 -3.31 14.26
CA GLU A 2 19.20 -1.85 14.08
C GLU A 2 17.77 -1.47 13.69
N ASP A 3 17.38 -0.23 13.99
CA ASP A 3 16.07 0.28 13.60
C ASP A 3 16.02 0.48 12.08
N LEU A 4 14.82 0.36 11.50
CA LEU A 4 14.63 0.58 10.07
C LEU A 4 14.58 2.07 9.76
N ASP A 5 15.37 2.46 8.76
CA ASP A 5 15.40 3.80 8.20
C ASP A 5 14.16 4.11 7.36
N ALA A 6 13.96 5.39 7.05
CA ALA A 6 12.90 5.83 6.17
C ALA A 6 13.12 5.30 4.74
N LEU A 7 12.05 4.85 4.08
CA LEU A 7 12.13 4.35 2.71
C LEU A 7 11.67 5.38 1.68
N LEU A 8 12.43 5.44 0.59
CA LEU A 8 12.13 6.18 -0.63
C LEU A 8 11.91 5.18 -1.75
N GLU A 9 10.72 5.21 -2.37
CA GLU A 9 10.40 4.35 -3.51
C GLU A 9 10.22 5.17 -4.78
N ILE A 10 10.87 4.74 -5.87
CA ILE A 10 10.77 5.39 -7.18
C ILE A 10 10.59 4.33 -8.26
N GLY A 11 9.63 4.54 -9.15
CA GLY A 11 9.50 3.71 -10.34
C GLY A 11 8.22 3.93 -11.15
N PRO A 12 8.13 3.30 -12.33
CA PRO A 12 6.99 3.44 -13.20
C PRO A 12 5.76 2.68 -12.69
N ALA A 13 4.58 3.15 -13.10
CA ALA A 13 3.33 2.43 -12.95
C ALA A 13 2.52 2.48 -14.25
N LEU A 14 2.09 1.31 -14.70
CA LEU A 14 1.19 1.14 -15.84
C LEU A 14 -0.25 0.99 -15.33
N ARG A 15 -1.19 1.70 -15.96
CA ARG A 15 -2.63 1.54 -15.70
C ARG A 15 -3.34 1.13 -16.98
N TYR A 16 -3.99 -0.03 -16.94
CA TYR A 16 -4.81 -0.54 -18.02
C TYR A 16 -6.29 -0.45 -17.63
N TYR A 17 -7.04 0.41 -18.31
CA TYR A 17 -8.45 0.63 -18.03
C TYR A 17 -9.33 -0.36 -18.82
N PHE A 18 -10.08 -1.20 -18.12
CA PHE A 18 -11.13 -2.04 -18.72
C PHE A 18 -12.38 -1.21 -18.98
N HIS A 19 -12.70 -0.33 -18.04
CA HIS A 19 -13.80 0.62 -18.13
C HIS A 19 -13.37 1.94 -17.49
N ARG A 20 -13.77 3.04 -18.12
CA ARG A 20 -13.55 4.39 -17.63
C ARG A 20 -14.76 5.22 -17.98
N ASP A 21 -15.35 5.86 -16.98
CA ASP A 21 -16.42 6.83 -17.16
C ASP A 21 -15.98 8.17 -16.55
N GLY A 22 -15.82 9.18 -17.40
CA GLY A 22 -15.27 10.48 -17.03
C GLY A 22 -13.86 10.42 -16.39
N ILE A 23 -13.63 11.31 -15.43
CA ILE A 23 -12.32 11.52 -14.79
C ILE A 23 -12.13 10.62 -13.57
N SER A 24 -13.21 10.24 -12.88
CA SER A 24 -13.12 9.67 -11.54
C SER A 24 -13.55 8.21 -11.41
N ASP A 25 -14.23 7.66 -12.42
CA ASP A 25 -14.82 6.33 -12.35
C ASP A 25 -14.09 5.38 -13.28
N GLY A 26 -13.92 4.14 -12.84
CA GLY A 26 -13.35 3.13 -13.68
C GLY A 26 -12.95 1.85 -12.97
N LEU A 27 -12.80 0.81 -13.78
CA LEU A 27 -12.23 -0.48 -13.44
C LEU A 27 -10.92 -0.61 -14.21
N TYR A 28 -9.81 -0.71 -13.50
CA TYR A 28 -8.49 -0.78 -14.13
C TYR A 28 -7.53 -1.67 -13.38
N LEU A 29 -6.62 -2.29 -14.13
CA LEU A 29 -5.45 -2.98 -13.60
C LEU A 29 -4.30 -1.96 -13.48
N LYS A 30 -3.57 -1.98 -12.36
CA LYS A 30 -2.37 -1.16 -12.13
C LYS A 30 -1.20 -2.09 -11.81
N GLY A 31 -0.21 -2.13 -12.68
CA GLY A 31 1.09 -2.76 -12.40
C GLY A 31 2.13 -1.70 -12.06
N ALA A 32 2.89 -1.88 -10.99
CA ALA A 32 3.98 -0.98 -10.62
C ALA A 32 5.25 -1.77 -10.30
N VAL A 33 6.40 -1.21 -10.66
CA VAL A 33 7.72 -1.71 -10.26
C VAL A 33 8.46 -0.51 -9.70
N ARG A 34 9.01 -0.65 -8.49
CA ARG A 34 9.69 0.43 -7.78
C ARG A 34 11.03 -0.06 -7.26
N THR A 35 12.03 0.79 -7.43
CA THR A 35 13.28 0.69 -6.70
C THR A 35 13.11 1.33 -5.33
N VAL A 36 13.65 0.67 -4.32
CA VAL A 36 13.55 1.10 -2.93
C VAL A 36 14.93 1.53 -2.44
N PHE A 37 14.98 2.65 -1.73
CA PHE A 37 16.17 3.13 -1.04
C PHE A 37 15.84 3.40 0.42
N SER A 38 16.73 3.06 1.34
CA SER A 38 16.67 3.56 2.72
C SER A 38 17.45 4.86 2.83
N ALA A 39 16.93 5.79 3.64
CA ALA A 39 17.55 7.06 3.93
C ALA A 39 17.66 7.23 5.45
N GLY A 40 18.89 7.16 5.95
CA GLY A 40 19.26 7.28 7.35
C GLY A 40 20.01 8.57 7.66
N TRP A 41 20.16 8.86 8.95
CA TRP A 41 20.94 10.01 9.45
C TRP A 41 21.81 9.63 10.66
N ASP A 42 22.48 8.47 10.62
CA ASP A 42 23.42 8.09 11.68
C ASP A 42 24.85 8.50 11.29
N GLY A 43 25.32 9.63 11.84
CA GLY A 43 26.65 10.19 11.55
C GLY A 43 26.78 10.96 10.22
N GLY A 44 25.71 11.00 9.40
CA GLY A 44 25.64 11.76 8.15
C GLY A 44 24.46 11.30 7.29
N PRO A 45 24.13 12.02 6.18
CA PRO A 45 23.12 11.55 5.24
C PRO A 45 23.61 10.28 4.57
N ASP A 46 22.86 9.20 4.77
CA ASP A 46 23.19 7.87 4.27
C ASP A 46 22.05 7.31 3.44
N ILE A 47 22.36 6.78 2.26
CA ILE A 47 21.36 6.26 1.31
C ILE A 47 21.82 4.92 0.79
N HIS A 48 21.02 3.89 1.04
CA HIS A 48 21.30 2.53 0.62
C HIS A 48 20.21 2.01 -0.30
N TYR A 49 20.59 1.28 -1.34
CA TYR A 49 19.65 0.55 -2.19
C TYR A 49 19.11 -0.65 -1.43
N GLN A 50 17.78 -0.78 -1.37
CA GLN A 50 17.06 -1.83 -0.64
C GLN A 50 16.24 -2.73 -1.57
N GLY A 51 16.68 -2.90 -2.82
CA GLY A 51 16.03 -3.84 -3.73
C GLY A 51 14.88 -3.26 -4.55
N LEU A 52 14.07 -4.18 -5.06
CA LEU A 52 12.92 -3.92 -5.91
C LEU A 52 11.63 -4.42 -5.26
N HIS A 53 10.60 -3.59 -5.34
CA HIS A 53 9.24 -3.91 -4.93
C HIS A 53 8.27 -3.75 -6.10
N SER A 54 7.35 -4.68 -6.29
CA SER A 54 6.38 -4.65 -7.38
C SER A 54 4.98 -5.00 -6.90
N ASP A 55 3.98 -4.38 -7.54
CA ASP A 55 2.58 -4.60 -7.23
C ASP A 55 1.74 -4.82 -8.48
N ILE A 56 0.73 -5.68 -8.36
CA ILE A 56 -0.37 -5.79 -9.33
C ILE A 56 -1.67 -5.56 -8.60
N TYR A 57 -2.40 -4.52 -8.97
CA TYR A 57 -3.68 -4.16 -8.36
C TYR A 57 -4.82 -4.17 -9.37
N LEU A 58 -5.93 -4.80 -9.02
CA LEU A 58 -7.24 -4.54 -9.63
C LEU A 58 -7.95 -3.47 -8.81
N ILE A 59 -8.35 -2.38 -9.46
CA ILE A 59 -8.94 -1.22 -8.78
C ILE A 59 -10.30 -0.89 -9.41
N PHE A 60 -11.31 -0.77 -8.56
CA PHE A 60 -12.64 -0.28 -8.91
C PHE A 60 -12.91 1.03 -8.18
N LYS A 61 -13.16 2.09 -8.93
CA LYS A 61 -13.55 3.41 -8.42
C LYS A 61 -14.90 3.78 -8.97
N ASN A 62 -15.79 4.25 -8.09
CA ASN A 62 -17.11 4.66 -8.48
C ASN A 62 -17.59 5.88 -7.70
N ASN A 63 -17.79 6.99 -8.41
CA ASN A 63 -18.39 8.20 -7.87
C ASN A 63 -19.78 8.47 -8.50
N SER A 64 -20.12 7.82 -9.60
CA SER A 64 -21.30 8.10 -10.43
C SER A 64 -22.53 7.24 -10.07
N LEU A 65 -22.38 5.94 -9.80
CA LEU A 65 -23.52 5.02 -9.56
C LEU A 65 -24.41 5.41 -8.38
N PHE A 66 -23.83 6.06 -7.35
CA PHE A 66 -24.56 6.56 -6.18
C PHE A 66 -24.42 8.08 -6.03
N SER A 67 -24.26 8.80 -7.15
CA SER A 67 -24.18 10.25 -7.15
C SER A 67 -25.44 10.91 -6.56
N ALA A 68 -26.62 10.33 -6.77
CA ALA A 68 -27.86 10.80 -6.13
C ALA A 68 -27.79 10.73 -4.60
N GLN A 69 -27.10 9.72 -4.05
CA GLN A 69 -26.86 9.54 -2.62
C GLN A 69 -25.57 10.20 -2.13
N GLN A 70 -24.88 10.97 -3.01
CA GLN A 70 -23.65 11.68 -2.69
C GLN A 70 -22.56 10.78 -2.09
N LEU A 71 -22.46 9.56 -2.65
CA LEU A 71 -21.64 8.49 -2.10
C LEU A 71 -20.61 8.03 -3.14
N ARG A 72 -19.36 7.93 -2.69
CA ARG A 72 -18.22 7.50 -3.50
C ARG A 72 -17.61 6.27 -2.89
N PHE A 73 -17.20 5.32 -3.72
CA PHE A 73 -16.56 4.09 -3.29
C PHE A 73 -15.28 3.82 -4.05
N HIS A 74 -14.35 3.17 -3.37
CA HIS A 74 -13.13 2.65 -3.93
C HIS A 74 -12.88 1.27 -3.35
N LEU A 75 -12.63 0.29 -4.21
CA LEU A 75 -12.22 -1.06 -3.86
C LEU A 75 -10.93 -1.38 -4.61
N SER A 76 -10.01 -2.08 -3.95
CA SER A 76 -8.77 -2.53 -4.57
C SER A 76 -8.36 -3.89 -4.03
N ALA A 77 -7.95 -4.79 -4.92
CA ALA A 77 -7.31 -6.06 -4.58
C ALA A 77 -5.91 -6.06 -5.20
N GLY A 78 -4.88 -6.41 -4.44
CA GLY A 78 -3.48 -6.29 -4.83
C GLY A 78 -2.66 -7.52 -4.49
N LEU A 79 -1.75 -7.89 -5.38
CA LEU A 79 -0.68 -8.85 -5.14
C LEU A 79 0.65 -8.10 -5.07
N HIS A 80 1.48 -8.50 -4.13
CA HIS A 80 2.76 -7.88 -3.81
C HIS A 80 3.92 -8.82 -4.12
N PHE A 81 5.03 -8.26 -4.58
CA PHE A 81 6.26 -8.98 -4.85
C PHE A 81 7.46 -8.14 -4.42
N GLY A 82 8.52 -8.81 -3.99
CA GLY A 82 9.79 -8.20 -3.58
C GLY A 82 10.95 -9.06 -4.02
N ASP A 83 12.07 -8.47 -4.38
CA ASP A 83 13.31 -9.24 -4.54
C ASP A 83 13.91 -9.62 -3.18
N ALA A 84 14.97 -10.45 -3.21
CA ALA A 84 15.60 -10.94 -1.99
C ALA A 84 16.10 -9.79 -1.12
N THR A 85 16.79 -8.81 -1.72
CA THR A 85 17.33 -7.64 -1.01
C THR A 85 16.24 -6.83 -0.30
N PHE A 86 15.08 -6.63 -0.95
CA PHE A 86 13.96 -5.93 -0.33
C PHE A 86 13.35 -6.73 0.83
N ASN A 87 13.16 -8.04 0.65
CA ASN A 87 12.60 -8.88 1.69
C ASN A 87 13.56 -9.02 2.89
N GLU A 88 14.87 -9.13 2.63
CA GLU A 88 15.93 -9.21 3.64
C GLU A 88 15.94 -7.98 4.54
N TYR A 89 15.76 -6.78 3.99
CA TYR A 89 15.69 -5.53 4.75
C TYR A 89 14.71 -5.57 5.93
N PHE A 90 13.58 -6.28 5.79
CA PHE A 90 12.56 -6.38 6.82
C PHE A 90 12.60 -7.69 7.61
N TYR A 91 12.98 -8.79 6.97
CA TYR A 91 12.71 -10.14 7.46
C TYR A 91 13.94 -11.01 7.66
N GLU A 92 15.13 -10.53 7.30
CA GLU A 92 16.38 -11.24 7.59
C GLU A 92 16.68 -11.23 9.10
N VAL A 93 17.24 -12.34 9.56
CA VAL A 93 17.90 -12.42 10.87
C VAL A 93 19.31 -12.93 10.64
N GLY A 94 20.30 -12.03 10.70
CA GLY A 94 21.70 -12.39 10.63
C GLY A 94 22.21 -13.06 11.92
N GLU A 95 23.40 -13.67 11.87
CA GLU A 95 24.01 -14.36 13.02
C GLU A 95 24.16 -13.46 14.25
N LYS A 96 24.51 -12.18 14.05
CA LYS A 96 24.65 -11.19 15.13
C LYS A 96 23.33 -10.89 15.87
N ASP A 97 22.21 -11.15 15.22
CA ASP A 97 20.86 -10.86 15.71
C ASP A 97 20.10 -12.11 16.17
N ALA A 98 20.70 -13.29 16.04
CA ALA A 98 20.08 -14.55 16.45
C ALA A 98 19.94 -14.65 17.98
N LEU A 99 18.74 -15.06 18.44
CA LEU A 99 18.40 -15.24 19.84
C LEU A 99 17.53 -16.51 20.00
N PRO A 100 17.40 -17.08 21.21
CA PRO A 100 16.42 -18.15 21.45
C PRO A 100 15.02 -17.71 21.03
N GLY A 101 14.41 -18.41 20.06
CA GLY A 101 13.11 -18.07 19.47
C GLY A 101 13.17 -17.12 18.26
N ARG A 102 14.34 -16.56 17.94
CA ARG A 102 14.62 -15.78 16.73
C ARG A 102 15.89 -16.33 16.07
N ASN A 103 15.75 -17.48 15.41
CA ASN A 103 16.87 -18.15 14.74
C ASN A 103 17.31 -17.36 13.50
N VAL A 104 18.54 -17.64 13.03
CA VAL A 104 19.04 -17.11 11.76
C VAL A 104 18.07 -17.47 10.65
N TYR A 105 17.77 -16.49 9.80
CA TYR A 105 16.82 -16.62 8.71
C TYR A 105 17.22 -15.74 7.54
N SER A 106 17.15 -16.29 6.34
CA SER A 106 17.34 -15.58 5.07
C SER A 106 16.12 -15.82 4.20
N THR A 107 15.85 -14.89 3.30
CA THR A 107 14.64 -14.90 2.47
C THR A 107 15.00 -14.66 1.02
N GLY A 108 14.33 -15.35 0.11
CA GLY A 108 14.48 -15.12 -1.31
C GLY A 108 13.68 -13.91 -1.80
N GLY A 109 13.68 -13.73 -3.12
CA GLY A 109 12.73 -12.86 -3.81
C GLY A 109 11.51 -13.64 -4.27
N GLY A 110 10.34 -13.00 -4.27
CA GLY A 110 9.12 -13.66 -4.69
C GLY A 110 7.86 -12.92 -4.26
N TYR A 111 6.82 -13.70 -4.00
CA TYR A 111 5.54 -13.21 -3.53
C TYR A 111 5.66 -12.66 -2.10
N SER A 112 5.06 -11.49 -1.88
CA SER A 112 5.12 -10.72 -0.63
C SER A 112 3.71 -10.46 -0.06
N GLY A 113 2.73 -11.28 -0.46
CA GLY A 113 1.38 -11.22 0.09
C GLY A 113 0.34 -10.54 -0.80
N PHE A 114 -0.86 -10.43 -0.25
CA PHE A 114 -2.08 -9.96 -0.87
C PHE A 114 -2.73 -8.90 -0.01
N SER A 115 -3.35 -7.91 -0.64
CA SER A 115 -4.09 -6.86 0.04
C SER A 115 -5.47 -6.66 -0.57
N LEU A 116 -6.48 -6.59 0.27
CA LEU A 116 -7.82 -6.16 -0.11
C LEU A 116 -8.16 -4.88 0.67
N ALA A 117 -8.50 -3.80 -0.02
CA ALA A 117 -8.88 -2.54 0.61
C ALA A 117 -10.16 -1.97 0.02
N GLY A 118 -10.87 -1.23 0.86
CA GLY A 118 -12.10 -0.57 0.52
C GLY A 118 -12.24 0.76 1.26
N SER A 119 -12.87 1.73 0.60
CA SER A 119 -13.27 2.97 1.24
C SER A 119 -14.60 3.45 0.69
N PHE A 120 -15.33 4.18 1.52
CA PHE A 120 -16.45 4.97 1.08
C PHE A 120 -16.37 6.38 1.64
N VAL A 121 -16.90 7.33 0.89
CA VAL A 121 -17.03 8.73 1.31
C VAL A 121 -18.44 9.19 1.01
N LYS A 122 -19.16 9.59 2.06
CA LYS A 122 -20.49 10.18 1.96
C LYS A 122 -20.39 11.68 2.21
N ARG A 123 -20.90 12.48 1.29
CA ARG A 123 -21.05 13.92 1.47
C ARG A 123 -22.41 14.20 2.12
N PHE A 124 -22.41 14.85 3.28
CA PHE A 124 -23.62 15.21 4.02
C PHE A 124 -24.09 16.61 3.70
N THR A 125 -23.14 17.55 3.55
CA THR A 125 -23.40 18.93 3.16
C THR A 125 -22.41 19.34 2.07
N PRO A 126 -22.59 20.50 1.41
CA PRO A 126 -21.59 21.00 0.48
C PRO A 126 -20.18 21.11 1.08
N THR A 127 -20.06 21.31 2.39
CA THR A 127 -18.79 21.53 3.09
C THR A 127 -18.32 20.35 3.94
N VAL A 128 -19.19 19.38 4.24
CA VAL A 128 -18.87 18.28 5.16
C VAL A 128 -19.08 16.92 4.49
N SER A 129 -18.04 16.10 4.53
CA SER A 129 -18.11 14.68 4.16
C SER A 129 -17.53 13.80 5.26
N PHE A 130 -17.99 12.57 5.33
CA PHE A 130 -17.44 11.54 6.19
C PHE A 130 -16.98 10.37 5.32
N GLY A 131 -15.84 9.78 5.68
CA GLY A 131 -15.36 8.59 5.01
C GLY A 131 -14.91 7.53 5.98
N CYS A 132 -15.00 6.28 5.55
CA CYS A 132 -14.39 5.14 6.22
C CYS A 132 -13.47 4.42 5.25
N TYR A 133 -12.48 3.75 5.82
CA TYR A 133 -11.50 2.93 5.14
C TYR A 133 -11.32 1.61 5.88
N GLY A 134 -11.13 0.55 5.11
CA GLY A 134 -10.76 -0.77 5.61
C GLY A 134 -9.73 -1.40 4.68
N ARG A 135 -8.76 -2.12 5.24
CA ARG A 135 -7.78 -2.91 4.51
C ARG A 135 -7.49 -4.20 5.27
N TRP A 136 -7.35 -5.28 4.53
CA TRP A 136 -6.90 -6.56 4.98
C TRP A 136 -5.65 -6.93 4.18
N ASP A 137 -4.55 -7.15 4.88
CA ASP A 137 -3.29 -7.65 4.34
C ASP A 137 -3.12 -9.10 4.78
N ASN A 138 -2.83 -9.99 3.83
CA ASN A 138 -2.55 -11.39 4.07
C ASN A 138 -1.20 -11.76 3.46
N ILE A 139 -0.27 -12.24 4.26
CA ILE A 139 1.07 -12.67 3.81
C ILE A 139 1.20 -14.20 3.74
N SER A 140 0.08 -14.93 3.78
CA SER A 140 0.13 -16.39 3.66
C SER A 140 0.69 -16.78 2.29
N GLY A 141 1.69 -17.66 2.29
CA GLY A 141 2.46 -18.06 1.12
C GLY A 141 3.56 -17.08 0.69
N ALA A 142 3.77 -15.97 1.42
CA ALA A 142 4.87 -15.04 1.14
C ALA A 142 6.23 -15.71 1.37
N GLU A 143 7.24 -15.28 0.63
CA GLU A 143 8.60 -15.85 0.71
C GLU A 143 9.19 -15.76 2.12
N TYR A 144 8.84 -14.71 2.86
CA TYR A 144 9.26 -14.48 4.24
C TYR A 144 8.26 -14.97 5.30
N GLU A 145 7.19 -15.72 4.95
CA GLU A 145 6.15 -16.16 5.89
C GLU A 145 6.71 -16.89 7.11
N ASN A 146 7.80 -17.64 6.93
CA ASN A 146 8.46 -18.41 8.00
C ASN A 146 9.54 -17.62 8.75
N SER A 147 9.73 -16.34 8.46
CA SER A 147 10.67 -15.49 9.20
C SER A 147 10.22 -15.42 10.67
N PRO A 148 11.14 -15.58 11.64
CA PRO A 148 10.81 -15.41 13.06
C PRO A 148 10.41 -13.95 13.41
N LEU A 149 10.55 -13.01 12.47
CA LEU A 149 10.10 -11.63 12.61
C LEU A 149 8.62 -11.44 12.22
N VAL A 150 8.02 -12.42 11.53
CA VAL A 150 6.59 -12.42 11.24
C VAL A 150 5.82 -12.73 12.52
N LYS A 151 4.93 -11.80 12.89
CA LYS A 151 4.05 -11.96 14.06
C LYS A 151 2.74 -12.64 13.69
N GLU A 152 2.12 -12.18 12.61
CA GLU A 152 0.79 -12.61 12.18
C GLU A 152 0.68 -12.56 10.65
N ASN A 153 -0.07 -13.50 10.08
CA ASN A 153 -0.24 -13.59 8.63
C ASN A 153 -1.40 -12.74 8.12
N ASN A 154 -2.27 -12.25 9.00
CA ASN A 154 -3.44 -11.44 8.66
C ASN A 154 -3.42 -10.14 9.45
N ASN A 155 -3.39 -9.02 8.76
CA ASN A 155 -3.45 -7.70 9.37
C ASN A 155 -4.68 -6.94 8.87
N TYR A 156 -5.44 -6.34 9.81
CA TYR A 156 -6.65 -5.59 9.51
C TYR A 156 -6.47 -4.13 9.94
N THR A 157 -6.62 -3.22 8.98
CA THR A 157 -6.57 -1.77 9.22
C THR A 157 -7.94 -1.18 8.97
N ILE A 158 -8.46 -0.42 9.94
CA ILE A 158 -9.70 0.35 9.78
C ILE A 158 -9.44 1.81 10.12
N GLY A 159 -10.13 2.72 9.43
CA GLY A 159 -10.01 4.15 9.64
C GLY A 159 -11.29 4.88 9.31
N ALA A 160 -11.46 6.06 9.92
CA ALA A 160 -12.53 6.99 9.61
C ALA A 160 -11.97 8.41 9.50
N MET A 161 -12.63 9.23 8.68
CA MET A 161 -12.21 10.61 8.41
C MET A 161 -13.42 11.54 8.30
N LEU A 162 -13.28 12.73 8.88
CA LEU A 162 -14.15 13.87 8.60
C LEU A 162 -13.42 14.83 7.68
N ILE A 163 -14.07 15.22 6.59
CA ILE A 163 -13.50 16.06 5.54
C ILE A 163 -14.29 17.37 5.50
N PHE A 164 -13.58 18.48 5.71
CA PHE A 164 -14.13 19.83 5.62
C PHE A 164 -13.62 20.52 4.34
N THR A 165 -14.55 20.97 3.50
CA THR A 165 -14.25 21.82 2.34
C THR A 165 -14.48 23.27 2.76
N LEU A 166 -13.38 24.02 2.94
CA LEU A 166 -13.43 25.41 3.45
C LEU A 166 -13.71 26.44 2.36
N LEU A 167 -13.28 26.17 1.13
CA LEU A 167 -13.45 27.06 -0.03
C LEU A 167 -13.82 26.21 -1.24
N GLN A 168 -14.85 26.65 -1.96
CA GLN A 168 -15.29 26.04 -3.20
C GLN A 168 -15.38 27.13 -4.27
N SER A 169 -14.76 26.92 -5.43
CA SER A 169 -14.82 27.87 -6.54
C SER A 169 -16.26 28.03 -7.05
N GLU A 170 -16.68 29.27 -7.31
CA GLU A 170 -17.99 29.59 -7.90
C GLU A 170 -18.08 29.19 -9.38
N ARG A 171 -16.94 28.96 -10.04
CA ARG A 171 -16.88 28.59 -11.46
C ARG A 171 -16.60 27.09 -11.59
N LEU A 172 -17.65 26.31 -11.76
CA LEU A 172 -17.55 24.95 -12.30
C LEU A 172 -17.26 25.09 -13.80
N LEU A 173 -16.04 24.74 -14.23
CA LEU A 173 -15.76 24.66 -15.66
C LEU A 173 -16.50 23.45 -16.24
N PRO A 174 -17.18 23.60 -17.39
CA PRO A 174 -17.94 22.54 -18.06
C PRO A 174 -17.03 21.43 -18.60
#